data_AF-A0A060CD73-F1
#
_entry.id   AF-A0A060CD73-F1
#
_cell.length_a   1.000
_cell.length_b   1.000
_cell.length_c   1.000
_cell.angle_alpha   90.00
_cell.angle_beta   90.00
_cell.angle_gamma   90.00
#
_symmetry.space_group_name_H-M   'P 1'
#
loop_
_entity.id
_entity.type
_entity.pdbx_description
1 polymer ?
#
loop_
_entity_poly.entity_id
_entity_poly.type
_entity_poly.pdbx_seq_one_letter_code
_entity_poly.pdbx_strand_id
1 'polypeptide(L)'
;NRILWMLGNDKQRLRLALGLLFGLAESPILYYGTEVGLGQTRPKGGPNEESRQPMLWNPEWQDADLLAYTRRWIAGRREHVALSRGDLRTLHI
;
A
#
# COMPACT_ATOMS: atom_id res chain seq x y z
N ASN A 1 12.29 5.27 -3.68
CA ASN A 1 12.21 4.77 -2.31
C ASN A 1 10.88 4.06 -2.14
N ARG A 2 10.84 2.95 -1.39
CA ARG A 2 9.59 2.25 -1.11
C ARG A 2 8.78 3.00 -0.05
N ILE A 3 7.45 3.00 -0.17
CA ILE A 3 6.57 3.75 0.74
C ILE A 3 6.73 3.30 2.20
N LEU A 4 6.88 2.00 2.46
CA LEU A 4 7.10 1.48 3.82
C LEU A 4 8.36 2.10 4.46
N TRP A 5 9.45 2.22 3.69
CA TRP A 5 10.68 2.86 4.15
C TRP A 5 10.49 4.37 4.39
N MET A 6 9.80 5.07 3.48
CA MET A 6 9.49 6.50 3.63
C MET A 6 8.65 6.78 4.88
N LEU A 7 7.84 5.81 5.31
CA LEU A 7 7.02 5.88 6.52
C LEU A 7 7.77 5.40 7.78
N GLY A 8 9.10 5.20 7.71
CA GLY A 8 9.91 4.76 8.86
C GLY A 8 9.69 3.29 9.23
N ASN A 9 9.32 2.45 8.26
CA ASN A 9 8.92 1.06 8.46
C ASN A 9 7.69 0.87 9.39
N ASP A 10 6.89 1.93 9.56
CA ASP A 10 5.65 1.89 10.33
C ASP A 10 4.49 1.34 9.50
N LYS A 11 4.08 0.11 9.83
CA LYS A 11 2.98 -0.59 9.15
C LYS A 11 1.61 0.04 9.42
N GLN A 12 1.43 0.73 10.54
CA GLN A 12 0.15 1.42 10.81
C GLN A 12 -0.03 2.60 9.87
N ARG A 13 1.04 3.37 9.64
CA ARG A 13 1.04 4.44 8.63
C ARG A 13 0.83 3.89 7.23
N LEU A 14 1.42 2.74 6.91
CA LEU A 14 1.20 2.09 5.62
C LEU A 14 -0.25 1.66 5.43
N ARG A 15 -0.90 1.13 6.47
CA ARG A 15 -2.34 0.78 6.42
C ARG A 15 -3.20 2.01 6.16
N LEU A 16 -2.90 3.15 6.79
CA LEU A 16 -3.58 4.42 6.49
C LEU A 16 -3.38 4.84 5.03
N ALA A 17 -2.15 4.78 4.52
CA ALA A 17 -1.85 5.12 3.12
C ALA A 17 -2.58 4.20 2.12
N LEU A 18 -2.68 2.89 2.42
CA LEU A 18 -3.46 1.94 1.63
C LEU A 18 -4.96 2.26 1.70
N GLY A 19 -5.47 2.61 2.88
CA GLY A 19 -6.87 3.02 3.03
C GLY A 19 -7.22 4.26 2.22
N LEU A 20 -6.33 5.26 2.19
CA LEU A 20 -6.47 6.41 1.31
C LEU A 20 -6.41 6.01 -0.17
N LEU A 21 -5.42 5.20 -0.57
CA LEU A 21 -5.26 4.75 -1.96
C LEU A 21 -6.53 4.06 -2.49
N PHE A 22 -7.13 3.17 -1.71
CA PHE A 22 -8.32 2.42 -2.14
C PHE A 22 -9.64 3.13 -1.85
N GLY A 23 -9.66 4.06 -0.90
CA GLY A 23 -10.83 4.82 -0.49
C GLY A 23 -11.10 6.09 -1.30
N LEU A 24 -10.08 6.61 -2.00
CA LEU A 24 -10.24 7.73 -2.92
C LEU A 24 -10.82 7.28 -4.26
N ALA A 25 -11.63 8.14 -4.88
CA ALA A 25 -12.04 7.99 -6.26
C ALA A 25 -10.80 7.99 -7.18
N GLU A 26 -10.94 7.43 -8.38
CA GLU A 26 -9.88 7.14 -9.37
C GLU A 26 -9.20 5.77 -9.26
N SER A 27 -8.55 5.36 -10.35
CA SER A 27 -7.95 4.03 -10.46
C SER A 27 -6.72 3.88 -9.55
N PRO A 28 -6.75 3.02 -8.52
CA PRO A 28 -5.62 2.86 -7.61
C PRO A 28 -4.49 2.08 -8.29
N ILE A 29 -3.26 2.57 -8.15
CA ILE A 29 -2.06 1.87 -8.62
C ILE A 29 -1.24 1.49 -7.39
N LEU A 30 -1.10 0.18 -7.16
CA LEU A 30 -0.31 -0.38 -6.07
C LEU A 30 1.02 -0.92 -6.60
N TYR A 31 2.12 -0.52 -5.97
CA TYR A 31 3.45 -1.01 -6.35
C TYR A 31 3.73 -2.37 -5.71
N TYR A 32 4.27 -3.31 -6.49
CA TYR A 32 4.42 -4.71 -6.06
C TYR A 32 5.18 -4.87 -4.74
N GLY A 33 4.70 -5.82 -3.94
CA GLY A 33 5.28 -6.14 -2.65
C GLY A 33 4.85 -5.18 -1.55
N THR A 34 4.21 -4.04 -1.85
CA THR A 34 3.70 -3.12 -0.82
C THR A 34 2.66 -3.82 0.06
N GLU A 35 1.79 -4.63 -0.56
CA GLU A 35 0.75 -5.42 0.09
C GLU A 35 1.28 -6.50 1.04
N VAL A 36 2.54 -6.92 0.89
CA VAL A 36 3.19 -7.91 1.76
C VAL A 36 4.31 -7.32 2.62
N GLY A 37 4.44 -5.99 2.64
CA GLY A 37 5.42 -5.31 3.49
C GLY A 37 6.85 -5.30 2.95
N LEU A 38 7.03 -5.46 1.63
CA LEU A 38 8.35 -5.36 1.01
C LEU A 38 8.89 -3.92 1.15
N GLY A 39 9.88 -3.79 2.02
CA GLY A 39 10.59 -2.54 2.31
C GLY A 39 11.87 -2.36 1.49
N GLN A 40 12.69 -1.43 1.95
CA GLN A 40 14.01 -1.10 1.43
C GLN A 40 15.01 -1.26 2.57
N THR A 41 16.22 -1.73 2.30
CA THR A 41 17.20 -2.10 3.36
C THR A 41 18.26 -1.05 3.60
N ARG A 42 18.51 -0.17 2.62
CA ARG A 42 19.52 0.87 2.66
C ARG A 42 19.04 2.14 1.96
N PRO A 43 19.62 3.31 2.24
CA PRO A 43 19.35 4.53 1.47
C PRO A 43 19.57 4.32 -0.03
N LYS A 44 18.91 5.12 -0.87
CA LYS A 44 18.98 4.98 -2.33
C LYS A 44 20.44 5.09 -2.79
N GLY A 45 20.95 4.03 -3.40
CA GLY A 45 22.21 4.04 -4.15
C GLY A 45 21.99 4.63 -5.54
N GLY A 46 22.15 3.82 -6.59
CA GLY A 46 21.86 4.22 -7.96
C GLY A 46 20.36 4.44 -8.26
N PRO A 47 20.03 4.91 -9.47
CA PRO A 47 18.65 5.20 -9.84
C PRO A 47 17.77 3.95 -9.77
N ASN A 48 16.80 3.97 -8.84
CA ASN A 48 15.72 2.99 -8.67
C ASN A 48 16.13 1.59 -8.18
N GLU A 49 17.38 1.38 -7.76
CA GLU A 49 17.87 0.08 -7.25
C GLU A 49 16.99 -0.45 -6.12
N GLU A 50 16.77 0.37 -5.09
CA GLU A 50 16.04 -0.04 -3.89
C GLU A 50 14.53 -0.17 -4.09
N SER A 51 13.99 0.40 -5.17
CA SER A 51 12.56 0.22 -5.48
C SER A 51 12.33 -1.14 -6.14
N ARG A 52 13.34 -1.71 -6.79
CA ARG A 52 13.27 -2.97 -7.54
C ARG A 52 13.77 -4.20 -6.76
N GLN A 53 13.68 -4.16 -5.43
CA GLN A 53 14.01 -5.31 -4.57
C GLN A 53 13.22 -6.56 -4.99
N PRO A 54 13.81 -7.77 -4.96
CA PRO A 54 13.11 -9.00 -5.31
C PRO A 54 11.82 -9.18 -4.51
N MET A 55 10.79 -9.74 -5.15
CA MET A 55 9.53 -10.04 -4.48
C MET A 55 9.73 -11.12 -3.40
N LEU A 56 9.02 -10.98 -2.28
CA LEU A 56 9.00 -11.95 -1.19
C LEU A 56 8.13 -13.15 -1.58
N TRP A 57 8.68 -14.11 -2.33
CA TRP A 57 7.91 -15.27 -2.81
C TRP A 57 7.64 -16.32 -1.74
N ASN A 58 8.52 -16.46 -0.74
CA ASN A 58 8.26 -17.34 0.41
C ASN A 58 7.14 -16.70 1.27
N PRO A 59 5.99 -17.39 1.48
CA PRO A 59 4.91 -16.90 2.32
C PRO A 59 5.34 -16.53 3.73
N GLU A 60 6.35 -17.21 4.29
CA GLU A 60 6.87 -16.92 5.64
C GLU A 60 7.52 -15.52 5.75
N TRP A 61 7.94 -14.94 4.62
CA TRP A 61 8.53 -13.62 4.57
C TRP A 61 7.48 -12.53 4.30
N GLN A 62 6.26 -12.90 3.92
CA GLN A 62 5.19 -11.96 3.65
C GLN A 62 4.46 -11.56 4.93
N ASP A 63 4.07 -10.29 5.01
CA ASP A 63 3.10 -9.86 6.01
C ASP A 63 1.68 -10.27 5.59
N ALA A 64 1.22 -11.41 6.12
CA ALA A 64 -0.10 -11.97 5.82
C ALA A 64 -1.26 -11.04 6.27
N ASP A 65 -1.09 -10.31 7.37
CA ASP A 65 -2.11 -9.41 7.90
C ASP A 65 -2.26 -8.16 7.02
N LEU A 66 -1.15 -7.62 6.52
CA LEU A 66 -1.15 -6.51 5.58
C LEU A 66 -1.74 -6.92 4.23
N LEU A 67 -1.45 -8.14 3.77
CA LEU A 67 -2.03 -8.68 2.55
C LEU A 67 -3.55 -8.85 2.70
N ALA A 68 -4.00 -9.44 3.81
CA ALA A 68 -5.42 -9.57 4.12
C ALA A 68 -6.11 -8.20 4.25
N TYR A 69 -5.45 -7.22 4.87
CA TYR A 69 -5.94 -5.85 4.96
C TYR A 69 -6.11 -5.20 3.58
N THR A 70 -5.10 -5.32 2.73
CA THR A 70 -5.14 -4.79 1.35
C THR A 70 -6.25 -5.44 0.54
N ARG A 71 -6.42 -6.76 0.65
CA ARG A 71 -7.51 -7.49 -0.02
C ARG A 71 -8.89 -7.04 0.43
N ARG A 72 -9.09 -6.75 1.72
CA ARG A 72 -10.37 -6.20 2.22
C ARG A 72 -10.70 -4.84 1.60
N TRP A 73 -9.72 -3.96 1.44
CA TRP A 73 -9.93 -2.69 0.74
C TRP A 73 -10.31 -2.86 -0.73
N ILE A 74 -9.64 -3.79 -1.43
CA ILE A 74 -9.96 -4.12 -2.83
C ILE A 74 -11.38 -4.69 -2.93
N ALA A 75 -11.78 -5.57 -2.00
CA ALA A 75 -13.14 -6.13 -1.95
C ALA A 75 -14.18 -5.02 -1.68
N GLY A 76 -13.99 -4.23 -0.63
CA GLY A 76 -14.89 -3.11 -0.31
C GLY A 76 -15.03 -2.12 -1.45
N ARG A 77 -13.96 -1.80 -2.18
CA ARG A 77 -14.03 -0.94 -3.37
C ARG A 77 -14.86 -1.53 -4.50
N ARG A 78 -14.86 -2.85 -4.68
CA ARG A 78 -15.69 -3.54 -5.68
C ARG A 78 -17.16 -3.58 -5.28
N GLU A 79 -17.43 -3.63 -3.98
CA GLU A 79 -18.78 -3.70 -3.40
C GLU A 79 -19.44 -2.33 -3.28
N HIS A 80 -18.66 -1.26 -3.14
CA HIS A 80 -19.17 0.09 -2.91
C HIS A 80 -18.74 1.07 -4.01
N VAL A 81 -19.70 1.44 -4.88
CA VAL A 81 -19.46 2.40 -5.99
C VAL A 81 -18.91 3.75 -5.49
N ALA A 82 -19.31 4.18 -4.30
CA ALA A 82 -18.85 5.42 -3.67
C ALA A 82 -17.31 5.47 -3.54
N LEU A 83 -16.66 4.34 -3.28
CA LEU A 83 -15.19 4.28 -3.19
C LEU A 83 -14.51 4.34 -4.55
N SER A 84 -15.24 4.17 -5.65
CA SER A 84 -14.68 4.15 -7.01
C SER A 84 -14.97 5.38 -7.85
N ARG A 85 -16.16 5.96 -7.69
CA ARG A 85 -16.69 7.08 -8.49
C ARG A 85 -17.41 8.14 -7.66
N GLY A 86 -17.38 8.02 -6.32
CA GLY A 86 -18.02 8.98 -5.43
C GLY A 86 -17.17 10.23 -5.20
N ASP A 87 -17.77 11.24 -4.58
CA ASP A 87 -17.08 12.48 -4.23
C ASP A 87 -16.40 12.39 -2.86
N LEU A 88 -15.26 13.06 -2.71
CA LEU A 88 -14.57 13.22 -1.43
C LEU A 88 -15.07 14.50 -0.73
N ARG A 89 -15.60 14.36 0.50
CA ARG A 89 -15.97 15.48 1.36
C ARG A 89 -15.20 15.46 2.67
N THR A 90 -14.43 16.51 2.93
CA THR A 90 -13.75 16.74 4.21
C THR A 90 -14.75 17.26 5.25
N LEU A 91 -14.84 16.60 6.40
CA LEU A 91 -15.77 16.97 7.48
C LEU A 91 -15.12 17.81 8.58
N HIS A 92 -13.81 17.64 8.82
CA HIS A 92 -13.04 18.33 9.86
C HIS A 92 -11.65 18.71 9.33
N ILE A 93 -11.13 19.85 9.79
CA ILE A 93 -9.78 20.38 9.51
C ILE A 93 -9.14 20.77 10.84
#